data_AF-A0AAD5VHE5-F1
#
_entry.id   AF-A0AAD5VHE5-F1
#
_cell.length_a   1.000
_cell.length_b   1.000
_cell.length_c   1.000
_cell.angle_alpha   90.00
_cell.angle_beta   90.00
_cell.angle_gamma   90.00
#
_symmetry.space_group_name_H-M   'P 1'
#
loop_
_entity.id
_entity.type
_entity.pdbx_description
1 polymer ?
#
loop_
_entity_poly.entity_id
_entity_poly.type
_entity_poly.pdbx_seq_one_letter_code
_entity_poly.pdbx_strand_id
1 'polypeptide(L)'
;MTPVFLSLMPIRQITLQHDFPFTPKNYLRDRLASHKGFYAPTYFFLRKLTRQLRNNEIAREDYPYEPRKTAFRPPAKGKQRILEDREFDIELAWVKKTVDIEEGRVAPDQQDGGGDAGDDEAAGDEADDEADEAESDGEDEEHGIECGCCFTKYRFEKMIQCPDAHLFCVSCLRSYASTLLGSHNPNITCMSQSQCTGSFPASQLARVLPRKTYALYERLIQAKEIDAAGLEGLEECPFCEWKCVMEVGFEDEKLFRCGNDIGGCGVEVEDDKKLNAQHLVEEAMSV
;
A
#
# COMPACT_ATOMS: atom_id res chain seq x y z
N MET A 1 9.41 -32.05 -15.31
CA MET A 1 8.97 -30.93 -14.46
C MET A 1 9.41 -29.64 -15.12
N THR A 2 8.60 -29.09 -16.01
CA THR A 2 8.83 -27.75 -16.58
C THR A 2 8.46 -26.72 -15.52
N PRO A 3 9.34 -25.80 -15.13
CA PRO A 3 9.02 -24.78 -14.15
C PRO A 3 7.82 -23.94 -14.66
N VAL A 4 6.90 -23.62 -13.74
CA VAL A 4 5.69 -22.80 -13.95
C VAL A 4 6.01 -21.49 -14.72
N PHE A 5 7.23 -20.99 -14.58
CA PHE A 5 7.81 -19.86 -15.33
C PHE A 5 7.66 -19.93 -16.85
N LEU A 6 7.71 -21.12 -17.48
CA LEU A 6 7.57 -21.25 -18.94
C LEU A 6 6.12 -21.12 -19.43
N SER A 7 5.13 -21.37 -18.56
CA SER A 7 3.70 -21.31 -18.91
C SER A 7 3.14 -19.88 -18.91
N LEU A 8 3.80 -18.94 -18.23
CA LEU A 8 3.33 -17.56 -18.01
C LEU A 8 4.03 -16.52 -18.88
N MET A 9 5.11 -16.90 -19.58
CA MET A 9 5.82 -16.06 -20.54
C MET A 9 4.95 -15.39 -21.63
N PRO A 10 3.83 -15.99 -22.10
CA PRO A 10 3.04 -15.37 -23.16
C PRO A 10 2.43 -14.01 -22.77
N ILE A 11 1.90 -13.86 -21.55
CA ILE A 11 1.21 -12.61 -21.13
C ILE A 11 2.24 -11.47 -21.05
N ARG A 12 3.31 -11.68 -20.29
CA ARG A 12 4.36 -10.67 -20.06
C ARG A 12 5.00 -10.21 -21.37
N GLN A 13 5.25 -11.15 -22.28
CA GLN A 13 5.79 -10.86 -23.61
C GLN A 13 4.81 -10.07 -24.50
N ILE A 14 3.49 -10.31 -24.36
CA ILE A 14 2.46 -9.58 -25.11
C ILE A 14 2.28 -8.17 -24.54
N THR A 15 2.28 -8.00 -23.23
CA THR A 15 2.23 -6.67 -22.60
C THR A 15 3.46 -5.85 -22.99
N LEU A 16 4.67 -6.42 -22.96
CA LEU A 16 5.87 -5.74 -23.48
C LEU A 16 5.77 -5.34 -24.96
N GLN A 17 5.08 -6.12 -25.80
CA GLN A 17 4.85 -5.76 -27.20
C GLN A 17 3.86 -4.60 -27.34
N HIS A 18 2.93 -4.45 -26.40
CA HIS A 18 2.02 -3.32 -26.34
C HIS A 18 2.78 -2.04 -25.92
N ASP A 19 3.60 -2.12 -24.87
CA ASP A 19 4.29 -0.95 -24.31
C ASP A 19 5.51 -0.51 -25.14
N PHE A 20 6.14 -1.46 -25.86
CA PHE A 20 7.23 -1.19 -26.80
C PHE A 20 6.87 -1.63 -28.21
N PRO A 21 5.92 -0.94 -28.90
CA PRO A 21 5.31 -1.43 -30.14
C PRO A 21 6.27 -1.54 -31.32
N PHE A 22 7.39 -0.83 -31.29
CA PHE A 22 8.42 -0.85 -32.32
C PHE A 22 9.58 -1.79 -32.00
N THR A 23 9.61 -2.44 -30.84
CA THR A 23 10.68 -3.36 -30.48
C THR A 23 10.44 -4.75 -31.09
N PRO A 24 11.44 -5.38 -31.73
CA PRO A 24 11.30 -6.73 -32.28
C PRO A 24 10.91 -7.79 -31.24
N LYS A 25 9.97 -8.66 -31.59
CA LYS A 25 9.43 -9.70 -30.69
C LYS A 25 10.50 -10.68 -30.17
N ASN A 26 11.47 -11.02 -31.01
CA ASN A 26 12.62 -11.86 -30.64
C ASN A 26 13.47 -11.15 -29.58
N TYR A 27 13.80 -9.87 -29.79
CA TYR A 27 14.57 -9.09 -28.82
C TYR A 27 13.85 -8.98 -27.47
N LEU A 28 12.53 -8.71 -27.47
CA LEU A 28 11.72 -8.70 -26.24
C LEU A 28 11.77 -10.05 -25.51
N ARG A 29 11.70 -11.17 -26.24
CA ARG A 29 11.78 -12.51 -25.66
C ARG A 29 13.14 -12.77 -25.02
N ASP A 30 14.22 -12.41 -25.72
CA ASP A 30 15.59 -12.64 -25.26
C ASP A 30 15.89 -11.80 -24.01
N ARG A 31 15.40 -10.56 -23.96
CA ARG A 31 15.53 -9.69 -22.78
C ARG A 31 14.69 -10.16 -21.61
N LEU A 32 13.46 -10.59 -21.86
CA LEU A 32 12.60 -11.16 -20.82
C LEU A 32 13.25 -12.43 -20.23
N ALA A 33 13.85 -13.29 -21.06
CA ALA A 33 14.60 -14.46 -20.59
C ALA A 33 15.85 -14.06 -19.77
N SER A 34 16.58 -13.04 -20.22
CA SER A 34 17.76 -12.51 -19.52
C SER A 34 17.42 -11.98 -18.12
N HIS A 35 16.23 -11.38 -17.97
CA HIS A 35 15.70 -10.89 -16.69
C HIS A 35 14.83 -11.92 -15.97
N LYS A 36 15.09 -13.23 -16.17
CA LYS A 36 14.42 -14.34 -15.46
C LYS A 36 12.90 -14.38 -15.61
N GLY A 37 12.35 -13.76 -16.66
CA GLY A 37 10.91 -13.71 -16.90
C GLY A 37 10.17 -12.56 -16.20
N PHE A 38 10.87 -11.67 -15.48
CA PHE A 38 10.27 -10.52 -14.81
C PHE A 38 9.99 -9.38 -15.78
N TYR A 39 8.78 -8.84 -15.71
CA TYR A 39 8.33 -7.75 -16.58
C TYR A 39 9.01 -6.43 -16.23
N ALA A 40 9.08 -6.07 -14.95
CA ALA A 40 9.55 -4.76 -14.51
C ALA A 40 11.03 -4.49 -14.84
N PRO A 41 11.99 -5.39 -14.54
CA PRO A 41 13.39 -5.18 -14.93
C PRO A 41 13.54 -5.05 -16.46
N THR A 42 12.74 -5.81 -17.22
CA THR A 42 12.72 -5.74 -18.69
C THR A 42 12.16 -4.41 -19.18
N TYR A 43 11.07 -3.95 -18.59
CA TYR A 43 10.45 -2.68 -18.92
C TYR A 43 11.41 -1.51 -18.66
N PHE A 44 12.00 -1.40 -17.48
CA PHE A 44 12.90 -0.30 -17.14
C PHE A 44 14.17 -0.30 -17.99
N PHE A 45 14.72 -1.48 -18.29
CA PHE A 45 15.84 -1.59 -19.22
C PHE A 45 15.49 -1.07 -20.62
N LEU A 46 14.35 -1.48 -21.18
CA LEU A 46 13.91 -1.04 -22.51
C LEU A 46 13.56 0.45 -22.54
N ARG A 47 12.93 0.96 -21.47
CA ARG A 47 12.61 2.39 -21.31
C ARG A 47 13.88 3.23 -21.27
N LYS A 48 14.89 2.81 -20.48
CA LYS A 48 16.22 3.46 -20.44
C LYS A 48 16.88 3.48 -21.81
N LEU A 49 16.95 2.33 -22.47
CA LEU A 49 17.57 2.21 -23.80
C LEU A 49 16.86 3.09 -24.84
N THR A 50 15.52 3.12 -24.82
CA THR A 50 14.73 3.98 -25.71
C THR A 50 14.97 5.47 -25.42
N ARG A 51 15.06 5.86 -24.15
CA ARG A 51 15.39 7.22 -23.74
C ARG A 51 16.79 7.63 -24.20
N GLN A 52 17.78 6.75 -24.07
CA GLN A 52 19.15 6.99 -24.51
C GLN A 52 19.23 7.24 -26.03
N LEU A 53 18.52 6.44 -26.83
CA LEU A 53 18.44 6.67 -28.27
C LEU A 53 17.72 7.98 -28.60
N ARG A 54 16.60 8.28 -27.93
CA ARG A 54 15.84 9.52 -28.12
C ARG A 54 16.65 10.76 -27.77
N ASN A 55 17.47 10.68 -26.73
CA ASN A 55 18.33 11.74 -26.25
C ASN A 55 19.67 11.81 -27.01
N ASN A 56 19.89 10.95 -28.01
CA ASN A 56 21.13 10.84 -28.77
C ASN A 56 22.37 10.54 -27.90
N GLU A 57 22.17 9.85 -26.77
CA GLU A 57 23.23 9.38 -25.85
C GLU A 57 23.93 8.12 -26.38
N ILE A 58 23.27 7.37 -27.27
CA ILE A 58 23.80 6.20 -27.95
C ILE A 58 23.66 6.42 -29.45
N ALA A 59 24.74 6.18 -30.21
CA ALA A 59 24.70 6.27 -31.66
C ALA A 59 23.76 5.20 -32.24
N ARG A 60 23.14 5.51 -33.39
CA ARG A 60 22.21 4.57 -34.03
C ARG A 60 22.85 3.21 -34.34
N GLU A 61 24.13 3.22 -34.67
CA GLU A 61 24.95 2.04 -35.01
C GLU A 61 25.19 1.14 -33.79
N ASP A 62 25.25 1.73 -32.59
CA ASP A 62 25.46 1.03 -31.31
C ASP A 62 24.15 0.55 -30.67
N TYR A 63 23.00 0.84 -31.31
CA TYR A 63 21.70 0.46 -30.79
C TYR A 63 21.44 -1.04 -31.02
N PRO A 64 21.05 -1.82 -29.99
CA PRO A 64 21.18 -3.29 -30.00
C PRO A 64 20.19 -4.04 -30.91
N TYR A 65 19.27 -3.34 -31.57
CA TYR A 65 18.33 -3.92 -32.53
C TYR A 65 17.81 -2.86 -33.51
N GLU A 66 17.36 -3.27 -34.69
CA GLU A 66 16.61 -2.37 -35.57
C GLU A 66 15.12 -2.28 -35.16
N PRO A 67 14.59 -1.10 -34.81
CA PRO A 67 13.17 -0.91 -34.55
C PRO A 67 12.31 -1.26 -35.77
N ARG A 68 11.17 -1.89 -35.51
CA ARG A 68 10.17 -2.21 -36.50
C ARG A 68 9.60 -0.93 -37.11
N LYS A 69 9.28 -0.98 -38.41
CA LYS A 69 8.62 0.13 -39.12
C LYS A 69 7.13 0.27 -38.76
N THR A 70 6.50 -0.82 -38.35
CA THR A 70 5.08 -0.86 -37.99
C THR A 70 4.92 -1.17 -36.52
N ALA A 71 4.07 -0.40 -35.82
CA ALA A 71 3.70 -0.68 -34.45
C ALA A 71 3.06 -2.07 -34.32
N PHE A 72 3.35 -2.78 -33.25
CA PHE A 72 2.63 -3.99 -32.89
C PHE A 72 1.15 -3.64 -32.68
N ARG A 73 0.26 -4.49 -33.19
CA ARG A 73 -1.19 -4.39 -32.98
C ARG A 73 -1.66 -5.74 -32.47
N PRO A 74 -2.34 -5.80 -31.31
CA PRO A 74 -2.90 -7.04 -30.84
C PRO A 74 -3.98 -7.52 -31.83
N PRO A 75 -4.18 -8.85 -31.98
CA PRO A 75 -5.25 -9.37 -32.81
C PRO A 75 -6.62 -8.92 -32.28
N ALA A 76 -7.53 -8.57 -33.19
CA ALA A 76 -8.89 -8.16 -32.84
C ALA A 76 -9.64 -9.27 -32.06
N LYS A 77 -10.53 -8.86 -31.15
CA LYS A 77 -11.30 -9.69 -30.20
C LYS A 77 -11.65 -11.08 -30.78
N GLY A 78 -11.20 -12.15 -30.12
CA GLY A 78 -11.77 -13.47 -30.39
C GLY A 78 -11.02 -14.72 -29.92
N LYS A 79 -9.70 -14.73 -29.70
CA LYS A 79 -8.99 -15.98 -29.33
C LYS A 79 -7.71 -15.76 -28.52
N GLN A 80 -7.80 -15.04 -27.40
CA GLN A 80 -6.70 -15.08 -26.45
C GLN A 80 -7.23 -15.64 -25.13
N ARG A 81 -6.69 -16.80 -24.73
CA ARG A 81 -6.90 -17.31 -23.37
C ARG A 81 -6.40 -16.21 -22.43
N ILE A 82 -7.31 -15.66 -21.65
CA ILE A 82 -6.97 -14.83 -20.49
C ILE A 82 -6.21 -15.80 -19.57
N LEU A 83 -4.90 -15.65 -19.54
CA LEU A 83 -4.07 -16.29 -18.54
C LEU A 83 -3.99 -15.25 -17.42
N GLU A 84 -4.53 -15.57 -16.26
CA GLU A 84 -4.45 -14.73 -15.06
C GLU A 84 -3.11 -15.01 -14.37
N ASP A 85 -2.31 -13.97 -14.13
CA ASP A 85 -1.02 -14.05 -13.44
C ASP A 85 -0.98 -12.94 -12.39
N ARG A 86 -1.41 -13.27 -11.17
CA ARG A 86 -1.50 -12.32 -10.06
C ARG A 86 -0.15 -11.66 -9.72
N GLU A 87 0.95 -12.40 -9.86
CA GLU A 87 2.29 -11.83 -9.60
C GLU A 87 2.65 -10.79 -10.67
N PHE A 88 2.30 -11.07 -11.93
CA PHE A 88 2.48 -10.13 -13.02
C PHE A 88 1.59 -8.89 -12.88
N ASP A 89 0.35 -9.03 -12.42
CA ASP A 89 -0.55 -7.89 -12.22
C ASP A 89 -0.01 -6.93 -11.16
N ILE A 90 0.52 -7.46 -10.05
CA ILE A 90 1.20 -6.68 -9.02
C ILE A 90 2.44 -5.97 -9.60
N GLU A 91 3.27 -6.70 -10.35
CA GLU A 91 4.47 -6.16 -10.99
C GLU A 91 4.12 -5.03 -11.98
N LEU A 92 3.09 -5.21 -12.80
CA LEU A 92 2.62 -4.23 -13.77
C LEU A 92 2.07 -2.97 -13.10
N ALA A 93 1.29 -3.13 -12.02
CA ALA A 93 0.77 -2.00 -11.24
C ALA A 93 1.90 -1.17 -10.62
N TRP A 94 2.91 -1.83 -10.04
CA TRP A 94 4.08 -1.16 -9.50
C TRP A 94 4.87 -0.39 -10.56
N VAL A 95 5.09 -0.98 -11.75
CA VAL A 95 5.76 -0.30 -12.86
C VAL A 95 5.02 0.95 -13.29
N LYS A 96 3.69 0.88 -13.47
CA LYS A 96 2.87 2.03 -13.86
C LYS A 96 2.98 3.16 -12.85
N LYS A 97 2.78 2.86 -11.56
CA LYS A 97 2.91 3.84 -10.48
C LYS A 97 4.29 4.50 -10.49
N THR A 98 5.36 3.71 -10.59
CA THR A 98 6.75 4.21 -10.60
C THR A 98 7.00 5.13 -11.80
N VAL A 99 6.47 4.78 -12.98
CA VAL A 99 6.60 5.61 -14.19
C VAL A 99 5.83 6.92 -14.04
N ASP A 100 4.61 6.88 -13.51
CA ASP A 100 3.79 8.08 -13.32
C ASP A 100 4.41 9.04 -12.30
N ILE A 101 5.04 8.52 -11.25
CA ILE A 101 5.85 9.31 -10.30
C ILE A 101 7.05 9.95 -11.01
N GLU A 102 7.86 9.16 -11.73
CA GLU A 102 9.04 9.68 -12.42
C GLU A 102 8.73 10.72 -13.50
N GLU A 103 7.58 10.60 -14.17
CA GLU A 103 7.12 11.55 -15.19
C GLU A 103 6.38 12.75 -14.59
N GLY A 104 6.29 12.84 -13.26
CA GLY A 104 5.64 13.94 -12.54
C GLY A 104 4.14 14.02 -12.77
N ARG A 105 3.52 12.92 -13.20
CA ARG A 105 2.06 12.81 -13.35
C ARG A 105 1.37 12.55 -12.02
N VAL A 106 2.11 11.97 -11.08
CA VAL A 106 1.71 11.72 -9.70
C VAL A 106 2.83 12.27 -8.81
N ALA A 107 2.49 12.95 -7.72
CA ALA A 107 3.49 13.41 -6.76
C ALA A 107 4.26 12.21 -6.18
N PRO A 108 5.54 12.35 -5.80
CA PRO A 108 6.36 11.25 -5.25
C PRO A 108 5.87 10.70 -3.90
N ASP A 109 4.73 11.19 -3.40
CA ASP A 109 4.24 10.76 -2.12
C ASP A 109 3.68 9.33 -2.24
N GLN A 110 4.25 8.43 -1.45
CA GLN A 110 4.02 6.98 -1.34
C GLN A 110 4.85 6.05 -2.25
N GLN A 111 6.14 5.91 -1.93
CA GLN A 111 6.84 4.61 -1.88
C GLN A 111 7.72 4.61 -0.62
N ASP A 112 7.78 3.64 0.29
CA ASP A 112 7.02 2.45 0.69
C ASP A 112 7.62 2.13 2.08
N GLY A 113 6.84 1.75 3.10
CA GLY A 113 7.40 1.23 4.36
C GLY A 113 6.63 1.67 5.60
N GLY A 114 6.43 0.75 6.53
CA GLY A 114 5.60 0.95 7.71
C GLY A 114 6.04 2.06 8.66
N GLY A 115 5.12 2.39 9.56
CA GLY A 115 5.34 3.30 10.69
C GLY A 115 4.58 4.61 10.52
N ASP A 116 3.61 4.81 11.42
CA ASP A 116 3.32 6.04 12.17
C ASP A 116 3.23 7.39 11.43
N ALA A 117 2.04 7.98 11.54
CA ALA A 117 1.74 9.38 11.86
C ALA A 117 0.35 9.68 11.26
N GLY A 118 -0.62 10.13 12.04
CA GLY A 118 -0.54 11.41 12.72
C GLY A 118 -1.26 12.40 11.80
N ASP A 119 -2.57 12.43 11.97
CA ASP A 119 -3.43 13.45 11.36
C ASP A 119 -3.01 14.83 11.89
N ASP A 120 -2.88 15.82 11.01
CA ASP A 120 -3.65 17.06 11.19
C ASP A 120 -3.66 17.95 9.94
N GLU A 121 -4.81 18.60 9.80
CA GLU A 121 -5.40 19.10 8.59
C GLU A 121 -4.84 20.45 8.10
N ALA A 122 -4.75 20.60 6.77
CA ALA A 122 -4.95 21.88 6.12
C ALA A 122 -5.76 21.66 4.82
N ALA A 123 -6.95 22.24 4.83
CA ALA A 123 -7.99 22.16 3.82
C ALA A 123 -7.51 22.36 2.37
N GLY A 124 -7.85 21.39 1.53
CA GLY A 124 -7.75 21.42 0.08
C GLY A 124 -8.66 20.34 -0.49
N ASP A 125 -9.89 20.74 -0.78
CA ASP A 125 -10.99 19.95 -1.34
C ASP A 125 -10.63 19.49 -2.77
N GLU A 126 -9.95 18.35 -2.92
CA GLU A 126 -9.76 17.68 -4.23
C GLU A 126 -9.90 16.15 -4.09
N ALA A 127 -11.12 15.69 -4.38
CA ALA A 127 -11.48 14.37 -4.93
C ALA A 127 -10.57 13.19 -4.56
N ASP A 128 -10.84 12.56 -3.41
CA ASP A 128 -10.63 11.12 -3.26
C ASP A 128 -11.57 10.42 -4.28
N ASP A 129 -11.09 10.25 -5.51
CA ASP A 129 -11.55 9.21 -6.41
C ASP A 129 -11.18 7.86 -5.76
N GLU A 130 -11.90 7.51 -4.69
CA GLU A 130 -12.15 6.12 -4.38
C GLU A 130 -12.78 5.54 -5.64
N ALA A 131 -11.96 4.82 -6.39
CA ALA A 131 -12.45 3.74 -7.22
C ALA A 131 -13.09 2.69 -6.28
N ASP A 132 -14.26 3.03 -5.75
CA ASP A 132 -15.42 2.16 -5.79
C ASP A 132 -15.63 1.80 -7.28
N GLU A 133 -14.74 0.95 -7.79
CA GLU A 133 -15.15 0.05 -8.83
C GLU A 133 -16.29 -0.72 -8.20
N ALA A 134 -17.50 -0.34 -8.60
CA ALA A 134 -18.70 -1.14 -8.54
C ALA A 134 -18.46 -2.42 -9.36
N GLU A 135 -17.51 -3.25 -8.92
CA GLU A 135 -17.69 -4.68 -8.98
C GLU A 135 -19.06 -4.92 -8.35
N SER A 136 -19.93 -5.64 -9.06
CA SER A 136 -21.13 -6.21 -8.45
C SER A 136 -20.79 -6.61 -7.02
N ASP A 137 -21.59 -6.11 -6.07
CA ASP A 137 -21.74 -6.52 -4.67
C ASP A 137 -21.47 -8.02 -4.39
N GLY A 138 -21.45 -8.84 -5.44
CA GLY A 138 -21.13 -10.25 -5.43
C GLY A 138 -22.35 -11.04 -5.01
N GLU A 139 -23.52 -10.42 -5.09
CA GLU A 139 -24.80 -11.03 -4.80
C GLU A 139 -25.10 -12.10 -5.85
N ASP A 140 -25.53 -13.25 -5.37
CA ASP A 140 -25.89 -14.39 -6.20
C ASP A 140 -27.08 -15.09 -5.54
N GLU A 141 -28.29 -14.71 -5.95
CA GLU A 141 -29.52 -15.23 -5.35
C GLU A 141 -29.70 -16.74 -5.59
N GLU A 142 -29.14 -17.27 -6.67
CA GLU A 142 -29.33 -18.65 -7.13
C GLU A 142 -28.32 -19.60 -6.47
N HIS A 143 -27.04 -19.25 -6.46
CA HIS A 143 -25.93 -20.10 -6.00
C HIS A 143 -25.10 -19.50 -4.86
N GLY A 144 -25.44 -18.30 -4.37
CA GLY A 144 -24.72 -17.65 -3.29
C GLY A 144 -24.96 -18.26 -1.90
N ILE A 145 -24.02 -17.99 -1.01
CA ILE A 145 -24.03 -18.39 0.39
C ILE A 145 -24.61 -17.25 1.22
N GLU A 146 -25.51 -17.59 2.13
CA GLU A 146 -26.19 -16.63 2.99
C GLU A 146 -25.26 -16.03 4.05
N CYS A 147 -25.26 -14.70 4.17
CA CYS A 147 -24.56 -13.97 5.21
C CYS A 147 -25.31 -14.05 6.54
N GLY A 148 -24.62 -14.43 7.62
CA GLY A 148 -25.21 -14.49 8.97
C GLY A 148 -25.58 -13.13 9.60
N CYS A 149 -25.27 -12.01 8.95
CA CYS A 149 -25.62 -10.66 9.43
C CYS A 149 -26.79 -10.04 8.66
N CYS A 150 -26.70 -9.97 7.33
CA CYS A 150 -27.71 -9.32 6.48
C CYS A 150 -28.67 -10.29 5.80
N PHE A 151 -28.44 -11.60 5.89
CA PHE A 151 -29.25 -12.65 5.25
C PHE A 151 -29.32 -12.58 3.70
N THR A 152 -28.51 -11.72 3.07
CA THR A 152 -28.30 -11.71 1.62
C THR A 152 -27.32 -12.80 1.21
N LYS A 153 -27.48 -13.33 -0.01
CA LYS A 153 -26.62 -14.39 -0.57
C LYS A 153 -25.50 -13.79 -1.41
N TYR A 154 -24.27 -14.20 -1.13
CA TYR A 154 -23.08 -13.76 -1.84
C TYR A 154 -22.25 -14.92 -2.36
N ARG A 155 -21.50 -14.68 -3.43
CA ARG A 155 -20.50 -15.63 -3.93
C ARG A 155 -19.43 -15.91 -2.87
N PHE A 156 -18.87 -17.11 -2.88
CA PHE A 156 -17.88 -17.56 -1.90
C PHE A 156 -16.67 -16.62 -1.78
N GLU A 157 -16.24 -15.99 -2.88
CA GLU A 157 -15.09 -15.06 -2.88
C GLU A 157 -15.34 -13.78 -2.07
N LYS A 158 -16.62 -13.40 -1.88
CA LYS A 158 -17.05 -12.22 -1.11
C LYS A 158 -17.52 -12.59 0.30
N MET A 159 -17.25 -13.82 0.74
CA MET A 159 -17.54 -14.30 2.08
C MET A 159 -16.28 -14.41 2.93
N ILE A 160 -16.45 -14.21 4.24
CA ILE A 160 -15.44 -14.36 5.27
C ILE A 160 -15.97 -15.25 6.38
N GLN A 161 -15.06 -16.07 6.93
CA GLN A 161 -15.38 -17.07 7.92
C GLN A 161 -14.64 -16.77 9.23
N CYS A 162 -15.34 -16.86 10.37
CA CYS A 162 -14.68 -16.85 11.67
C CYS A 162 -14.07 -18.23 12.01
N PRO A 163 -13.24 -18.36 13.06
CA PRO A 163 -12.64 -19.65 13.44
C PRO A 163 -13.66 -20.77 13.71
N ASP A 164 -14.85 -20.44 14.19
CA ASP A 164 -15.95 -21.39 14.46
C ASP A 164 -16.89 -21.61 13.25
N ALA A 165 -16.41 -21.31 12.05
CA ALA A 165 -17.09 -21.55 10.78
C ALA A 165 -18.34 -20.69 10.47
N HIS A 166 -18.65 -19.65 11.26
CA HIS A 166 -19.70 -18.69 10.91
C HIS A 166 -19.30 -17.83 9.71
N LEU A 167 -20.24 -17.60 8.78
CA LEU A 167 -20.00 -16.95 7.50
C LEU A 167 -20.69 -15.60 7.41
N PHE A 168 -19.96 -14.60 6.91
CA PHE A 168 -20.42 -13.24 6.75
C PHE A 168 -19.95 -12.68 5.42
N CYS A 169 -20.66 -11.72 4.85
CA CYS A 169 -20.18 -11.01 3.68
C CYS A 169 -19.10 -10.00 4.06
N VAL A 170 -18.24 -9.68 3.10
CA VAL A 170 -17.17 -8.69 3.24
C VAL A 170 -17.70 -7.32 3.66
N SER A 171 -18.84 -6.89 3.12
CA SER A 171 -19.44 -5.59 3.44
C SER A 171 -19.86 -5.50 4.92
N CYS A 172 -20.55 -6.51 5.45
CA CYS A 172 -20.92 -6.55 6.87
C CYS A 172 -19.68 -6.49 7.79
N LEU A 173 -18.62 -7.25 7.46
CA LEU A 173 -17.40 -7.21 8.27
C LEU A 173 -16.72 -5.83 8.21
N ARG A 174 -16.67 -5.19 7.03
CA ARG A 174 -16.08 -3.85 6.88
C ARG A 174 -16.81 -2.84 7.74
N SER A 175 -18.14 -2.78 7.65
CA SER A 175 -18.94 -1.86 8.46
C SER A 175 -18.75 -2.10 9.95
N TYR A 176 -18.79 -3.37 10.37
CA TYR A 176 -18.57 -3.75 11.77
C TYR A 176 -17.18 -3.35 12.28
N ALA A 177 -16.13 -3.63 11.49
CA ALA A 177 -14.76 -3.24 11.82
C ALA A 177 -14.63 -1.72 11.92
N SER A 178 -15.14 -0.95 10.95
CA SER A 178 -15.09 0.52 10.99
C SER A 178 -15.75 1.08 12.24
N THR A 179 -16.91 0.55 12.64
CA THR A 179 -17.59 0.97 13.89
C THR A 179 -16.77 0.65 15.13
N LEU A 180 -16.22 -0.56 15.24
CA LEU A 180 -15.39 -0.94 16.39
C LEU A 180 -14.10 -0.12 16.48
N LEU A 181 -13.41 0.07 15.37
CA LEU A 181 -12.15 0.81 15.33
C LEU A 181 -12.39 2.29 15.63
N GLY A 182 -13.51 2.87 15.17
CA GLY A 182 -13.93 4.22 15.56
C GLY A 182 -14.23 4.36 17.07
N SER A 183 -14.48 3.26 17.78
CA SER A 183 -14.61 3.22 19.25
C SER A 183 -13.31 2.86 19.98
N HIS A 184 -12.15 2.92 19.31
CA HIS A 184 -10.83 2.51 19.83
C HIS A 184 -10.77 1.04 20.29
N ASN A 185 -11.59 0.18 19.69
CA ASN A 185 -11.60 -1.25 20.01
C ASN A 185 -11.12 -2.11 18.83
N PRO A 186 -9.85 -2.58 18.84
CA PRO A 186 -9.32 -3.46 17.80
C PRO A 186 -9.78 -4.92 17.93
N ASN A 187 -10.58 -5.29 18.94
CA ASN A 187 -11.03 -6.68 19.11
C ASN A 187 -12.19 -7.02 18.16
N ILE A 188 -11.86 -7.25 16.88
CA ILE A 188 -12.83 -7.64 15.85
C ILE A 188 -13.17 -9.13 16.02
N THR A 189 -14.27 -9.39 16.70
CA THR A 189 -14.76 -10.75 17.03
C THR A 189 -15.92 -11.17 16.13
N CYS A 190 -16.30 -12.45 16.20
CA CYS A 190 -17.40 -12.99 15.42
C CYS A 190 -18.70 -12.22 15.65
N MET A 191 -19.42 -11.92 14.58
CA MET A 191 -20.68 -11.18 14.60
C MET A 191 -21.91 -12.08 14.85
N SER A 192 -21.71 -13.38 15.09
CA SER A 192 -22.80 -14.33 15.32
C SER A 192 -23.47 -14.09 16.67
N GLN A 193 -24.78 -14.27 16.73
CA GLN A 193 -25.56 -14.19 17.98
C GLN A 193 -25.32 -15.40 18.91
N SER A 194 -24.59 -16.42 18.46
CA SER A 194 -24.35 -17.68 19.17
C SER A 194 -23.30 -17.62 20.27
N GLN A 195 -23.00 -16.43 20.82
CA GLN A 195 -21.92 -16.21 21.80
C GLN A 195 -20.54 -16.73 21.34
N CYS A 196 -20.26 -16.62 20.04
CA CYS A 196 -18.97 -16.97 19.48
C CYS A 196 -17.93 -15.90 19.85
N THR A 197 -16.84 -16.29 20.51
CA THR A 197 -15.75 -15.40 20.92
C THR A 197 -14.56 -15.43 19.96
N GLY A 198 -14.69 -16.16 18.83
CA GLY A 198 -13.63 -16.26 17.83
C GLY A 198 -13.29 -14.90 17.23
N SER A 199 -12.03 -14.50 17.30
CA SER A 199 -11.50 -13.30 16.65
C SER A 199 -11.15 -13.57 15.19
N PHE A 200 -11.35 -12.58 14.33
CA PHE A 200 -10.90 -12.68 12.96
C PHE A 200 -9.36 -12.51 12.92
N PRO A 201 -8.63 -13.40 12.24
CA PRO A 201 -7.17 -13.30 12.16
C PRO A 201 -6.74 -12.11 11.30
N ALA A 202 -5.60 -11.51 11.63
CA ALA A 202 -5.06 -10.34 10.92
C ALA A 202 -4.92 -10.56 9.42
N SER A 203 -4.56 -11.77 8.97
CA SER A 203 -4.46 -12.11 7.55
C SER A 203 -5.78 -12.01 6.79
N GLN A 204 -6.91 -12.32 7.45
CA GLN A 204 -8.24 -12.17 6.88
C GLN A 204 -8.67 -10.70 6.86
N LEU A 205 -8.36 -9.96 7.92
CA LEU A 205 -8.64 -8.53 8.02
C LEU A 205 -7.85 -7.73 6.97
N ALA A 206 -6.56 -8.02 6.80
CA ALA A 206 -5.69 -7.39 5.78
C ALA A 206 -6.20 -7.61 4.35
N ARG A 207 -6.81 -8.77 4.09
CA ARG A 207 -7.40 -9.10 2.78
C ARG A 207 -8.69 -8.33 2.51
N VAL A 208 -9.48 -8.09 3.55
CA VAL A 208 -10.88 -7.66 3.42
C VAL A 208 -11.05 -6.16 3.70
N LEU A 209 -10.34 -5.61 4.67
CA LEU A 209 -10.47 -4.21 5.06
C LEU A 209 -9.75 -3.27 4.07
N PRO A 210 -10.29 -2.07 3.82
CA PRO A 210 -9.56 -1.02 3.12
C PRO A 210 -8.25 -0.68 3.82
N ARG A 211 -7.25 -0.20 3.06
CA ARG A 211 -5.92 0.12 3.58
C ARG A 211 -5.97 1.08 4.77
N LYS A 212 -6.73 2.18 4.67
CA LYS A 212 -6.90 3.18 5.74
C LYS A 212 -7.45 2.53 7.03
N THR A 213 -8.50 1.72 6.91
CA THR A 213 -9.13 1.01 8.04
C THR A 213 -8.20 -0.03 8.67
N TYR A 214 -7.46 -0.78 7.85
CA TYR A 214 -6.52 -1.78 8.34
C TYR A 214 -5.31 -1.14 9.05
N ALA A 215 -4.81 -0.01 8.55
CA ALA A 215 -3.76 0.75 9.23
C ALA A 215 -4.21 1.27 10.60
N LEU A 216 -5.47 1.74 10.73
CA LEU A 216 -6.04 2.11 12.03
C LEU A 216 -6.12 0.91 12.99
N TYR A 217 -6.51 -0.26 12.49
CA TYR A 217 -6.50 -1.50 13.27
C TYR A 217 -5.11 -1.85 13.80
N GLU A 218 -4.07 -1.77 12.97
CA GLU A 218 -2.69 -2.03 13.39
C GLU A 218 -2.21 -1.04 14.46
N ARG A 219 -2.48 0.26 14.28
CA ARG A 219 -2.16 1.28 15.29
C ARG A 219 -2.83 1.02 16.64
N LEU A 220 -4.12 0.68 16.64
CA LEU A 220 -4.85 0.38 17.87
C LEU A 220 -4.37 -0.90 18.56
N ILE A 221 -3.98 -1.93 17.80
CA ILE A 221 -3.36 -3.12 18.37
C ILE A 221 -2.03 -2.75 19.02
N GLN A 222 -1.16 -2.05 18.31
CA GLN A 222 0.15 -1.67 18.81
C GLN A 222 0.04 -0.86 20.10
N ALA A 223 -0.86 0.12 20.15
CA ALA A 223 -1.12 0.90 21.36
C ALA A 223 -1.54 -0.01 22.54
N LYS A 224 -2.50 -0.92 22.33
CA LYS A 224 -2.94 -1.84 23.38
C LYS A 224 -1.87 -2.84 23.81
N GLU A 225 -1.02 -3.30 22.90
CA GLU A 225 0.09 -4.20 23.22
C GLU A 225 1.15 -3.50 24.06
N ILE A 226 1.47 -2.24 23.73
CA ILE A 226 2.38 -1.40 24.52
C ILE A 226 1.81 -1.15 25.91
N ASP A 227 0.54 -0.78 26.03
CA ASP A 227 -0.12 -0.54 27.32
C ASP A 227 -0.16 -1.83 28.16
N ALA A 228 -0.48 -2.96 27.53
CA ALA A 228 -0.53 -4.27 28.19
C ALA A 228 0.84 -4.78 28.64
N ALA A 229 1.94 -4.31 28.02
CA ALA A 229 3.29 -4.65 28.45
C ALA A 229 3.67 -4.04 29.81
N GLY A 230 2.95 -2.99 30.26
CA GLY A 230 3.14 -2.39 31.59
C GLY A 230 4.56 -1.86 31.81
N LEU A 231 5.14 -1.24 30.77
CA LEU A 231 6.49 -0.72 30.79
C LEU A 231 6.62 0.45 31.79
N GLU A 232 7.51 0.30 32.78
CA GLU A 232 7.79 1.34 33.76
C GLU A 232 8.57 2.49 33.10
N GLY A 233 8.17 3.74 33.38
CA GLY A 233 8.79 4.93 32.78
C GLY A 233 8.44 5.15 31.30
N LEU A 234 7.42 4.47 30.78
CA LEU A 234 6.91 4.72 29.43
C LEU A 234 6.18 6.07 29.38
N GLU A 235 6.70 6.98 28.58
CA GLU A 235 6.14 8.30 28.32
C GLU A 235 5.77 8.41 26.83
N GLU A 236 4.69 9.12 26.54
CA GLU A 236 4.16 9.29 25.17
C GLU A 236 4.15 10.75 24.73
N CYS A 237 4.42 10.97 23.44
CA CYS A 237 4.34 12.30 22.86
C CYS A 237 2.87 12.72 22.73
N PRO A 238 2.49 13.95 23.13
CA PRO A 238 1.13 14.44 22.96
C PRO A 238 0.78 14.88 21.52
N PHE A 239 1.77 14.91 20.62
CA PHE A 239 1.64 15.44 19.25
C PHE A 239 1.79 14.39 18.15
N CYS A 240 2.31 13.20 18.46
CA CYS A 240 2.44 12.09 17.52
C CYS A 240 2.37 10.75 18.27
N GLU A 241 2.42 9.61 17.58
CA GLU A 241 2.28 8.29 18.22
C GLU A 241 3.61 7.77 18.82
N TRP A 242 4.65 8.60 18.88
CA TRP A 242 5.94 8.22 19.43
C TRP A 242 5.89 8.04 20.95
N LYS A 243 6.41 6.90 21.42
CA LYS A 243 6.51 6.54 22.83
C LYS A 243 7.93 6.10 23.14
N CYS A 244 8.44 6.41 24.33
CA CYS A 244 9.74 5.94 24.78
C CYS A 244 9.76 5.65 26.27
N VAL A 245 10.73 4.84 26.70
CA VAL A 245 10.98 4.58 28.12
C VAL A 245 12.06 5.53 28.61
N MET A 246 11.73 6.36 29.59
CA MET A 246 12.66 7.24 30.26
C MET A 246 13.35 6.49 31.40
N GLU A 247 14.69 6.35 31.33
CA GLU A 247 15.48 5.68 32.38
C GLU A 247 15.67 6.54 33.63
N VAL A 248 15.58 7.86 33.47
CA VAL A 248 15.67 8.85 34.55
C VAL A 248 14.27 9.20 35.04
N GLY A 249 14.11 9.25 36.36
CA GLY A 249 12.86 9.67 36.97
C GLY A 249 12.56 11.15 36.73
N PHE A 250 11.30 11.54 36.88
CA PHE A 250 10.82 12.92 36.69
C PHE A 250 11.56 13.96 37.56
N GLU A 251 12.21 13.54 38.65
CA GLU A 251 13.01 14.43 39.50
C GLU A 251 14.28 14.92 38.80
N ASP A 252 14.89 14.09 37.95
CA ASP A 252 16.17 14.35 37.29
C ASP A 252 15.99 14.96 35.89
N GLU A 253 14.98 14.54 35.13
CA GLU A 253 14.67 15.06 33.80
C GLU A 253 13.17 15.33 33.67
N LYS A 254 12.82 16.61 33.62
CA LYS A 254 11.41 17.07 33.54
C LYS A 254 10.94 17.27 32.10
N LEU A 255 11.85 17.22 31.13
CA LEU A 255 11.55 17.53 29.75
C LEU A 255 11.55 16.25 28.90
N PHE A 256 10.37 15.88 28.42
CA PHE A 256 10.23 14.84 27.42
C PHE A 256 10.60 15.40 26.03
N ARG A 257 11.55 14.76 25.34
CA ARG A 257 11.92 15.09 23.96
C ARG A 257 11.43 14.00 23.04
N CYS A 258 10.52 14.35 22.14
CA CYS A 258 10.07 13.43 21.11
C CYS A 258 11.23 13.05 20.20
N GLY A 259 11.44 11.75 19.99
CA GLY A 259 12.47 11.22 19.08
C GLY A 259 11.96 10.93 17.67
N ASN A 260 10.78 11.43 17.30
CA ASN A 260 10.21 11.25 15.97
C ASN A 260 10.77 12.26 14.97
N ASP A 261 12.07 12.17 14.71
CA ASP A 261 12.80 13.04 13.77
C ASP A 261 12.29 12.87 12.33
N ILE A 262 11.83 11.66 11.99
CA ILE A 262 11.36 11.31 10.64
C ILE A 262 10.00 11.94 10.35
N GLY A 263 9.09 11.95 11.34
CA GLY A 263 7.80 12.63 11.26
C GLY A 263 7.88 14.15 11.49
N GLY A 264 9.08 14.70 11.73
CA GLY A 264 9.28 16.12 11.98
C GLY A 264 8.70 16.63 13.31
N CYS A 265 8.27 15.74 14.20
CA CYS A 265 7.67 16.11 15.48
C CYS A 265 8.78 16.49 16.48
N GLY A 266 8.66 17.67 17.09
CA GLY A 266 9.64 18.16 18.07
C GLY A 266 10.92 18.78 17.46
N VAL A 267 10.99 18.90 16.13
CA VAL A 267 12.08 19.62 15.45
C VAL A 267 11.76 21.12 15.52
N GLU A 268 12.53 21.87 16.32
CA GLU A 268 12.45 23.34 16.34
C GLU A 268 12.74 23.90 14.93
N VAL A 269 11.75 24.56 14.32
CA VAL A 269 11.94 25.31 13.08
C VAL A 269 12.92 26.47 13.34
N GLU A 270 13.80 26.78 12.38
CA GLU A 270 14.92 27.72 12.60
C GLU A 270 14.49 29.12 13.05
N ASP A 271 13.23 29.50 12.84
CA ASP A 271 12.69 30.78 13.30
C ASP A 271 12.40 30.83 14.82
N ASP A 272 12.21 29.69 15.49
CA ASP A 272 12.02 29.63 16.96
C ASP A 272 13.32 29.85 17.73
N LYS A 273 14.48 29.62 17.10
CA LYS A 273 15.80 29.92 17.70
C LYS A 273 15.97 31.40 18.02
N LYS A 274 15.26 32.29 17.31
CA LYS A 274 15.28 33.74 17.56
C LYS A 274 14.48 34.13 18.81
N LEU A 275 13.40 33.41 19.13
CA LEU A 275 12.58 33.64 20.32
C LEU A 275 13.28 33.16 21.60
N ASN A 276 13.93 31.99 21.55
CA ASN A 276 14.74 31.48 22.67
C ASN A 276 15.89 32.44 23.04
N ALA A 277 16.53 33.06 22.04
CA ALA A 277 17.57 34.06 22.29
C ALA A 277 17.03 35.36 22.91
N GLN A 278 15.79 35.75 22.62
CA GLN A 278 15.17 36.94 23.22
C GLN A 278 14.74 36.70 24.67
N HIS A 279 14.14 35.54 24.99
CA HIS A 279 13.79 35.20 26.38
C HIS A 279 15.01 35.07 27.29
N LEU A 280 16.13 34.51 26.81
CA LEU A 280 17.38 34.45 27.58
C LEU A 280 17.97 35.84 27.88
N VAL A 281 17.77 36.81 26.98
CA VAL A 281 18.21 38.19 27.19
C VAL A 281 17.27 38.91 28.16
N GLU A 282 15.96 38.68 28.10
CA GLU A 282 14.98 39.29 29.01
C GLU A 282 15.07 38.74 30.44
N GLU A 283 15.34 37.45 30.62
CA GLU A 283 15.63 36.86 31.95
C GLU A 283 16.96 37.36 32.53
N ALA A 284 17.98 37.60 31.70
CA ALA A 284 19.24 38.20 32.14
C ALA A 284 19.14 39.70 32.47
N MET A 285 18.11 40.38 31.96
CA MET A 285 17.85 41.81 32.19
C MET A 285 16.87 42.11 33.33
N SER A 286 16.28 41.07 33.94
CA SER A 286 15.31 41.19 35.04
C SER A 286 15.90 40.88 36.44
N VAL A 287 17.24 40.76 36.53
CA VAL A 287 17.99 40.61 37.79
C VAL A 287 18.71 41.92 38.17
#